data_AF-A0A0S3RM94-F1
#
_entry.id   AF-A0A0S3RM94-F1
#
_cell.length_a   1.000
_cell.length_b   1.000
_cell.length_c   1.000
_cell.angle_alpha   90.00
_cell.angle_beta   90.00
_cell.angle_gamma   90.00
#
_symmetry.space_group_name_H-M   'P 1'
#
loop_
_entity.id
_entity.type
_entity.pdbx_description
1 polymer ?
#
loop_
_entity_poly.entity_id
_entity_poly.type
_entity_poly.pdbx_seq_one_letter_code
_entity_poly.pdbx_strand_id
1 'polypeptide(L)'
;MDARLLHSMIEESRLSNRVDRSWTSQAYSNIVDHLHSCGYVALTKNNVKNRQKVLKDKWREVHDLFAGLSGFAWNAVNMTFEAEAEVWEDLIQSRPTVAKWRVNSIRHYDLMVEL
;
A
#
# COMPACT_ATOMS: atom_id res chain seq x y z
N MET A 1 0.92 -12.60 4.90
CA MET A 1 2.27 -12.02 4.95
C MET A 1 2.24 -10.49 4.83
N ASP A 2 1.65 -9.93 3.76
CA ASP A 2 1.71 -8.48 3.46
C ASP A 2 1.29 -7.54 4.59
N ALA A 3 0.14 -7.77 5.22
CA ALA A 3 -0.30 -6.94 6.36
C ALA A 3 0.75 -6.92 7.48
N ARG A 4 1.33 -8.07 7.83
CA ARG A 4 2.39 -8.17 8.86
C ARG A 4 3.66 -7.43 8.43
N LEU A 5 4.04 -7.56 7.16
CA LEU A 5 5.17 -6.81 6.60
C LEU A 5 4.93 -5.30 6.72
N LEU A 6 3.78 -4.81 6.28
CA LEU A 6 3.45 -3.38 6.31
C LEU A 6 3.37 -2.83 7.73
N HIS A 7 2.72 -3.54 8.67
CA HIS A 7 2.74 -3.15 10.07
C HIS A 7 4.16 -3.10 10.64
N SER A 8 5.01 -4.10 10.34
CA SER A 8 6.41 -4.09 10.80
C SER A 8 7.16 -2.87 10.24
N MET A 9 6.92 -2.51 8.99
CA MET A 9 7.53 -1.33 8.37
C MET A 9 7.02 -0.03 9.02
N ILE A 10 5.73 0.09 9.31
CA ILE A 10 5.17 1.26 10.02
C ILE A 10 5.85 1.41 11.39
N GLU A 11 5.99 0.32 12.15
CA GLU A 11 6.68 0.34 13.45
C GLU A 11 8.14 0.76 13.30
N GLU A 12 8.89 0.22 12.34
CA GLU A 12 10.26 0.65 12.08
C GLU A 12 10.35 2.13 11.66
N SER A 13 9.30 2.67 11.01
CA SER A 13 9.21 4.11 10.67
C SER A 13 9.12 4.95 11.94
N ARG A 14 8.26 4.51 12.88
CA ARG A 14 8.05 5.16 14.19
C ARG A 14 9.30 5.12 15.05
N LEU A 15 10.11 4.06 14.92
CA LEU A 15 11.42 3.91 15.57
C LEU A 15 12.55 4.69 14.88
N SER A 16 12.25 5.53 13.88
CA SER A 16 13.24 6.31 13.12
C SER A 16 14.29 5.45 12.39
N ASN A 17 13.99 4.19 12.10
CA ASN A 17 14.83 3.33 11.26
C ASN A 17 14.60 3.54 9.75
N ARG A 18 14.11 4.73 9.38
CA ARG A 18 13.93 5.21 8.01
C ARG A 18 14.64 6.55 7.85
N VAL A 19 15.65 6.59 7.00
CA VAL A 19 16.50 7.77 6.72
C VAL A 19 16.43 8.07 5.23
N ASP A 20 16.21 9.33 4.84
CA ASP A 20 16.11 9.76 3.44
C ASP A 20 15.18 8.89 2.58
N ARG A 21 14.02 8.52 3.15
CA ARG A 21 13.00 7.63 2.54
C ARG A 21 13.44 6.18 2.33
N SER A 22 14.61 5.78 2.82
CA SER A 22 15.15 4.43 2.75
C SER A 22 15.16 3.77 4.12
N TRP A 23 14.85 2.48 4.17
CA TRP A 23 14.97 1.66 5.38
C TRP A 23 16.42 1.33 5.68
N THR A 24 16.81 1.43 6.94
CA THR A 24 18.15 1.01 7.38
C THR A 24 18.33 -0.50 7.25
N SER A 25 19.57 -0.95 7.23
CA SER A 25 19.88 -2.39 7.28
C SER A 25 19.32 -3.07 8.54
N GLN A 26 19.21 -2.32 9.65
CA GLN A 26 18.62 -2.77 10.91
C GLN A 26 17.12 -2.97 10.79
N ALA A 27 16.38 -2.01 10.20
CA ALA A 27 14.95 -2.17 9.94
C ALA A 27 14.66 -3.48 9.17
N TYR A 28 15.42 -3.76 8.11
CA TYR A 28 15.24 -5.00 7.37
C TYR A 28 15.62 -6.25 8.17
N SER A 29 16.56 -6.19 9.12
CA SER A 29 16.80 -7.32 10.05
C SER A 29 15.57 -7.54 10.92
N ASN A 30 15.11 -6.49 11.62
CA ASN A 30 13.99 -6.56 12.55
C ASN A 30 12.71 -7.08 11.88
N ILE A 31 12.41 -6.59 10.67
CA ILE A 31 11.26 -7.04 9.88
C ILE A 31 11.39 -8.53 9.54
N VAL A 32 12.57 -9.00 9.14
CA VAL A 32 12.79 -10.43 8.85
C VAL A 32 12.60 -11.26 10.10
N ASP A 33 13.19 -10.86 11.22
CA ASP A 33 13.08 -11.58 12.50
C ASP A 33 11.61 -11.64 12.98
N HIS A 34 10.87 -10.55 12.86
CA HIS A 34 9.44 -10.52 13.16
C HIS A 34 8.66 -11.48 12.24
N LEU A 35 8.92 -11.46 10.94
CA LEU A 35 8.25 -12.36 10.00
C LEU A 35 8.62 -13.83 10.26
N HIS A 36 9.85 -14.12 10.65
CA HIS A 36 10.27 -15.46 11.09
C HIS A 36 9.48 -15.92 12.31
N SER A 37 9.33 -15.05 13.32
CA SER A 37 8.51 -15.35 14.51
C SER A 37 7.03 -15.59 14.17
N CYS A 38 6.55 -15.03 13.06
CA CYS A 38 5.21 -15.26 12.52
C CYS A 38 5.10 -16.49 11.61
N GLY A 39 6.15 -17.30 11.49
CA GLY A 39 6.18 -18.55 10.73
C GLY A 39 6.75 -18.44 9.31
N TYR A 40 7.21 -17.28 8.85
CA TYR A 40 7.78 -17.09 7.52
C TYR A 40 9.31 -17.31 7.49
N VAL A 41 9.76 -18.44 8.03
CA VAL A 41 11.17 -18.72 8.41
C VAL A 41 12.20 -18.71 7.27
N ALA A 42 11.77 -18.84 6.01
CA ALA A 42 12.66 -18.85 4.85
C ALA A 42 12.87 -17.47 4.20
N LEU A 43 12.27 -16.41 4.76
CA LEU A 43 12.38 -15.07 4.17
C LEU A 43 13.76 -14.47 4.41
N THR A 44 14.32 -13.88 3.35
CA THR A 44 15.52 -13.05 3.40
C THR A 44 15.16 -11.57 3.30
N LYS A 45 16.12 -10.70 3.63
CA LYS A 45 15.99 -9.24 3.40
C LYS A 45 15.66 -8.90 1.95
N ASN A 46 16.18 -9.65 0.99
CA ASN A 46 15.89 -9.44 -0.43
C ASN A 46 14.44 -9.80 -0.77
N ASN A 47 13.88 -10.85 -0.16
CA ASN A 47 12.46 -11.16 -0.32
C ASN A 47 11.57 -10.03 0.22
N VAL A 48 11.92 -9.48 1.38
CA VAL A 48 11.22 -8.34 1.99
C VAL A 48 11.28 -7.10 1.09
N LYS A 49 12.47 -6.70 0.62
CA LYS A 49 12.65 -5.56 -0.30
C LYS A 49 11.85 -5.72 -1.59
N ASN A 50 11.90 -6.90 -2.19
CA ASN A 50 11.17 -7.19 -3.42
C ASN A 50 9.66 -7.13 -3.17
N ARG A 51 9.18 -7.64 -2.04
CA ARG A 51 7.75 -7.60 -1.71
C ARG A 51 7.27 -6.17 -1.44
N GLN A 52 8.05 -5.38 -0.71
CA GLN A 52 7.79 -3.95 -0.52
C GLN A 52 7.66 -3.23 -1.86
N LYS A 53 8.60 -3.46 -2.80
CA LYS A 53 8.54 -2.85 -4.13
C LYS A 53 7.24 -3.16 -4.85
N VAL A 54 6.84 -4.44 -4.87
CA VAL A 54 5.57 -4.87 -5.50
C VAL A 54 4.36 -4.21 -4.85
N LEU A 55 4.31 -4.09 -3.51
CA LEU A 55 3.20 -3.43 -2.81
C LEU A 55 3.15 -1.94 -3.16
N LYS A 56 4.30 -1.26 -3.18
CA LYS A 56 4.41 0.15 -3.56
C LYS A 56 3.97 0.42 -5.00
N ASP A 57 4.37 -0.42 -5.95
CA ASP A 57 4.02 -0.25 -7.35
C ASP A 57 2.50 -0.42 -7.57
N LYS A 58 1.88 -1.41 -6.91
CA LYS A 58 0.42 -1.61 -6.95
C LYS A 58 -0.36 -0.48 -6.30
N TRP A 59 0.09 -0.03 -5.13
CA TRP A 59 -0.54 1.10 -4.44
C TRP A 59 -0.46 2.37 -5.29
N ARG A 60 0.69 2.63 -5.92
CA ARG A 60 0.91 3.80 -6.78
C ARG A 60 -0.04 3.82 -7.98
N GLU A 61 -0.29 2.68 -8.62
CA GLU A 61 -1.25 2.57 -9.73
C GLU A 61 -2.61 3.18 -9.35
N VAL A 62 -3.03 3.02 -8.10
CA VAL A 62 -4.32 3.52 -7.59
C VAL A 62 -4.18 4.92 -7.01
N HIS A 63 -3.17 5.15 -6.18
CA HIS A 63 -3.02 6.40 -5.45
C HIS A 63 -2.86 7.59 -6.40
N ASP A 64 -2.04 7.42 -7.45
CA ASP A 64 -1.83 8.45 -8.46
C ASP A 64 -3.09 8.72 -9.30
N LEU A 65 -4.04 7.77 -9.34
CA LEU A 65 -5.32 7.96 -10.03
C LEU A 65 -6.29 8.82 -9.24
N PHE A 66 -6.43 8.58 -7.93
CA PHE A 66 -7.59 9.07 -7.19
C PHE A 66 -7.24 10.06 -6.07
N ALA A 67 -6.07 9.96 -5.44
CA ALA A 67 -5.80 10.70 -4.20
C ALA A 67 -5.77 12.22 -4.36
N GLY A 68 -5.55 12.71 -5.58
CA GLY A 68 -5.59 14.14 -5.91
C GLY A 68 -6.84 14.59 -6.66
N LEU A 69 -7.79 13.69 -6.94
CA LEU A 69 -9.02 14.04 -7.68
C LEU A 69 -10.09 14.55 -6.71
N SER A 70 -10.63 15.73 -7.01
CA SER A 70 -11.79 16.25 -6.30
C SER A 70 -12.99 15.31 -6.48
N GLY A 71 -13.77 15.11 -5.41
CA GLY A 71 -14.96 14.25 -5.43
C GLY A 71 -14.69 12.77 -5.17
N PHE A 72 -13.43 12.33 -5.08
CA PHE A 72 -13.08 10.97 -4.70
C PHE A 72 -12.60 10.91 -3.24
N ALA A 73 -13.08 9.90 -2.51
CA ALA A 73 -12.65 9.59 -1.15
C ALA A 73 -12.35 8.10 -1.00
N TRP A 74 -11.38 7.77 -0.15
CA TRP A 74 -11.09 6.39 0.20
C TRP A 74 -12.09 5.88 1.25
N ASN A 75 -12.80 4.79 0.96
CA ASN A 75 -13.63 4.06 1.91
C ASN A 75 -12.86 2.84 2.44
N ALA A 76 -12.44 2.91 3.71
CA ALA A 76 -11.68 1.83 4.35
C ALA A 76 -12.51 0.57 4.67
N VAL A 77 -13.84 0.68 4.75
CA VAL A 77 -14.75 -0.46 5.00
C VAL A 77 -14.86 -1.33 3.74
N ASN A 78 -15.15 -0.70 2.61
CA ASN A 78 -15.27 -1.38 1.32
C ASN A 78 -13.91 -1.61 0.65
N MET A 79 -12.86 -0.94 1.14
CA MET A 79 -11.53 -0.89 0.54
C MET A 79 -11.57 -0.39 -0.90
N THR A 80 -12.36 0.64 -1.18
CA THR A 80 -12.54 1.20 -2.53
C THR A 80 -12.50 2.72 -2.50
N PHE A 81 -12.28 3.34 -3.66
CA PHE A 81 -12.58 4.76 -3.83
C PHE A 81 -14.06 4.96 -4.10
N GLU A 82 -14.66 5.94 -3.44
CA GLU A 82 -16.07 6.31 -3.57
C GLU A 82 -16.17 7.76 -4.03
N ALA A 83 -17.18 8.01 -4.85
CA ALA A 83 -17.53 9.31 -5.42
C ALA A 83 -19.00 9.24 -5.86
N GLU A 84 -19.58 10.39 -6.18
CA GLU A 84 -20.91 10.45 -6.80
C GLU A 84 -20.91 9.73 -8.17
N ALA A 85 -22.08 9.26 -8.60
CA ALA A 85 -22.20 8.51 -9.85
C ALA A 85 -21.74 9.33 -11.06
N GLU A 86 -22.13 10.61 -11.11
CA GLU A 86 -21.75 11.56 -12.17
C GLU A 86 -20.22 11.76 -12.23
N VAL A 87 -19.57 11.92 -11.07
CA VAL A 87 -18.10 12.04 -10.97
C VAL A 87 -17.39 10.78 -11.49
N TRP A 88 -17.93 9.60 -11.19
CA TRP A 88 -17.43 8.34 -11.75
C TRP A 88 -17.62 8.25 -13.26
N GLU A 89 -18.78 8.66 -13.77
CA GLU A 89 -19.11 8.63 -15.20
C GLU A 89 -18.20 9.55 -16.00
N ASP A 90 -17.98 10.79 -15.55
CA ASP A 90 -17.05 11.75 -16.16
C ASP A 90 -15.61 11.21 -16.21
N LEU A 91 -15.15 10.61 -15.11
CA LEU A 91 -13.80 10.02 -15.06
C LEU A 91 -13.68 8.80 -15.99
N ILE A 92 -14.70 7.94 -16.05
CA ILE A 92 -14.70 6.77 -16.93
C ILE A 92 -14.79 7.18 -18.39
N GLN A 93 -15.57 8.20 -18.73
CA GLN A 93 -15.66 8.73 -20.10
C GLN A 93 -14.31 9.25 -20.60
N SER A 94 -13.58 9.99 -19.75
CA SER A 94 -12.24 10.49 -20.09
C SER A 94 -11.15 9.42 -20.01
N ARG A 95 -11.29 8.41 -19.12
CA ARG A 95 -10.31 7.34 -18.92
C ARG A 95 -10.99 5.98 -18.66
N PRO A 96 -11.44 5.27 -19.71
CA PRO A 96 -12.22 4.03 -19.55
C PRO A 96 -11.52 2.92 -18.75
N THR A 97 -10.18 2.91 -18.73
CA THR A 97 -9.39 1.90 -18.00
C THR A 97 -9.54 1.97 -16.48
N VAL A 98 -10.09 3.06 -15.93
CA VAL A 98 -10.32 3.20 -14.48
C VAL A 98 -11.62 2.55 -14.01
N ALA A 99 -12.53 2.17 -14.93
CA ALA A 99 -13.84 1.62 -14.58
C ALA A 99 -13.75 0.37 -13.67
N LYS A 100 -12.68 -0.42 -13.83
CA LYS A 100 -12.38 -1.59 -12.97
C LYS A 100 -12.30 -1.23 -11.48
N TRP A 101 -11.87 -0.02 -11.14
CA TRP A 101 -11.68 0.42 -9.75
C TRP A 101 -12.96 0.80 -9.03
N ARG A 102 -14.10 0.88 -9.73
CA ARG A 102 -15.41 1.12 -9.11
C ARG A 102 -15.86 -0.04 -8.21
N VAL A 103 -15.37 -1.25 -8.47
CA VAL A 103 -15.73 -2.47 -7.72
C VAL A 103 -14.52 -3.23 -7.16
N ASN A 104 -13.31 -2.95 -7.65
CA ASN A 104 -12.12 -3.65 -7.20
C ASN A 104 -11.65 -3.12 -5.84
N SER A 105 -11.71 -3.97 -4.82
CA SER A 105 -11.11 -3.69 -3.51
C SER A 105 -9.58 -3.57 -3.59
N ILE A 106 -9.01 -2.62 -2.85
CA ILE A 106 -7.59 -2.26 -2.87
C ILE A 106 -7.01 -2.53 -1.50
N ARG A 107 -6.57 -3.77 -1.29
CA ARG A 107 -6.09 -4.22 0.02
C ARG A 107 -4.85 -3.45 0.45
N HIS A 108 -4.78 -3.15 1.75
CA HIS A 108 -3.65 -2.50 2.41
C HIS A 108 -3.36 -1.06 1.94
N TYR A 109 -4.33 -0.41 1.28
CA TYR A 109 -4.16 0.95 0.80
C TYR A 109 -3.91 1.95 1.94
N ASP A 110 -4.67 1.80 3.03
CA ASP A 110 -4.53 2.54 4.29
C ASP A 110 -3.15 2.38 4.90
N LEU A 111 -2.65 1.14 5.03
CA LEU A 111 -1.32 0.87 5.57
C LEU A 111 -0.21 1.46 4.70
N MET A 112 -0.43 1.52 3.38
CA MET A 112 0.51 2.13 2.44
C MET A 112 0.46 3.67 2.47
N VAL A 113 -0.69 4.27 2.77
CA VAL A 113 -0.81 5.73 2.98
C VAL A 113 -0.11 6.15 4.27
N GLU A 114 -0.17 5.34 5.31
CA GLU A 114 0.53 5.59 6.58
C GLU A 114 2.06 5.53 6.43
N LEU A 115 2.57 4.77 5.46
CA LEU A 115 4.00 4.45 5.29
C LEU A 115 4.80 5.49 4.50
#